data_AF-A0A9P0BVD2-F1
#
_entry.id   AF-A0A9P0BVD2-F1
#
_cell.length_a   1.000
_cell.length_b   1.000
_cell.length_c   1.000
_cell.angle_alpha   90.00
_cell.angle_beta   90.00
_cell.angle_gamma   90.00
#
_symmetry.space_group_name_H-M   'P 1'
#
loop_
_entity.id
_entity.type
_entity.pdbx_description
1 polymer ?
#
loop_
_entity_poly.entity_id
_entity_poly.type
_entity_poly.pdbx_seq_one_letter_code
_entity_poly.pdbx_strand_id
1 'polypeptide(L)'
;MTPFILLAISIMLVNSEAIPPGTRCNDFEANFNLKDVIGAWHVVAIIPEKLFPEKQVTCYKVEISETDEAGLRWLINKTIESPTAKLPNNKTGIIIRQRYHSEHPFDVWSKAVSEVSGCFQQVISLDLGKHDIPYFVDKALKHDAMMQLHLLNVKGSEPFLLQLLWGRMITVVIYRRKQGVTQDELKPVFEFMNQLRGPQRLPKICDSPLKDLLVF
;
A
#
# COMPACT_ATOMS: atom_id res chain seq x y z
N MET A 1 -38.51 33.97 -25.94
CA MET A 1 -37.30 33.10 -25.96
C MET A 1 -36.92 32.75 -24.53
N THR A 2 -37.71 31.91 -23.87
CA THR A 2 -37.61 31.71 -22.41
C THR A 2 -38.12 30.36 -21.87
N PRO A 3 -38.58 29.35 -22.66
CA PRO A 3 -38.87 28.04 -22.09
C PRO A 3 -37.71 27.03 -22.23
N PHE A 4 -36.77 27.24 -23.16
CA PHE A 4 -35.69 26.29 -23.43
C PHE A 4 -34.54 26.32 -22.41
N ILE A 5 -34.34 27.44 -21.72
CA ILE A 5 -33.26 27.60 -20.73
C ILE A 5 -33.59 26.84 -19.43
N LEU A 6 -34.86 26.79 -19.03
CA LEU A 6 -35.28 26.06 -17.82
C LEU A 6 -35.21 24.53 -17.98
N LEU A 7 -35.39 24.02 -19.20
CA LEU A 7 -35.24 22.59 -19.50
C LEU A 7 -33.76 22.17 -19.52
N ALA A 8 -32.84 23.05 -19.97
CA ALA A 8 -31.41 22.76 -19.94
C ALA A 8 -30.83 22.72 -18.52
N ILE A 9 -31.36 23.52 -17.60
CA ILE A 9 -30.91 23.54 -16.19
C ILE A 9 -31.42 22.31 -15.42
N SER A 10 -32.60 21.77 -15.78
CA SER A 10 -33.17 20.59 -15.11
C SER A 10 -32.53 19.27 -15.56
N ILE A 11 -31.94 19.20 -16.76
CA ILE A 11 -31.21 18.01 -17.24
C ILE A 11 -29.78 17.94 -16.68
N MET A 12 -29.21 19.06 -16.21
CA MET A 12 -27.90 19.08 -15.53
C MET A 12 -27.97 18.77 -14.02
N LEU A 13 -29.16 18.54 -13.49
CA LEU A 13 -29.40 18.18 -12.07
C LEU A 13 -29.60 16.68 -11.87
N VAL A 14 -29.21 15.86 -12.85
CA VAL A 14 -29.17 14.40 -12.70
C VAL A 14 -28.05 14.03 -11.73
N ASN A 15 -28.47 13.83 -10.48
CA ASN A 15 -27.81 13.01 -9.45
C ASN A 15 -26.37 13.38 -9.11
N SER A 16 -26.17 14.56 -8.50
CA SER A 16 -25.18 14.64 -7.42
C SER A 16 -25.80 13.97 -6.18
N GLU A 17 -25.83 12.63 -6.18
CA GLU A 17 -26.07 11.90 -4.95
C GLU A 17 -24.99 12.33 -3.95
N ALA A 18 -25.42 12.98 -2.88
CA ALA A 18 -24.58 13.25 -1.73
C ALA A 18 -24.14 11.89 -1.17
N ILE A 19 -22.91 11.51 -1.52
CA ILE A 19 -22.30 10.27 -1.07
C ILE A 19 -22.13 10.37 0.45
N PRO A 20 -22.59 9.37 1.22
CA PRO A 20 -22.47 9.36 2.67
C PRO A 20 -20.98 9.41 3.09
N PRO A 21 -20.64 10.04 4.23
CA PRO A 21 -19.27 10.06 4.73
C PRO A 21 -18.89 8.65 5.23
N GLY A 22 -18.24 7.86 4.38
CA GLY A 22 -17.78 6.52 4.73
C GLY A 22 -16.99 5.82 3.63
N THR A 23 -15.74 5.45 3.95
CA THR A 23 -14.88 4.45 3.28
C THR A 23 -14.68 4.57 1.77
N ARG A 24 -14.02 5.64 1.32
CA ARG A 24 -13.36 5.67 0.02
C ARG A 24 -11.85 5.60 0.22
N CYS A 25 -11.13 4.83 -0.59
CA CYS A 25 -9.66 4.87 -0.66
C CYS A 25 -9.20 6.14 -1.42
N ASN A 26 -9.76 7.30 -1.04
CA ASN A 26 -9.66 8.61 -1.71
C ASN A 26 -10.07 8.63 -3.20
N ASP A 27 -11.24 8.08 -3.54
CA ASP A 27 -11.87 8.24 -4.88
C ASP A 27 -11.06 7.71 -6.07
N PHE A 28 -9.99 6.94 -5.84
CA PHE A 28 -9.11 6.48 -6.90
C PHE A 28 -9.44 5.06 -7.36
N GLU A 29 -9.66 4.88 -8.66
CA GLU A 29 -9.84 3.58 -9.30
C GLU A 29 -8.47 2.90 -9.45
N ALA A 30 -8.14 1.96 -8.57
CA ALA A 30 -6.95 1.15 -8.76
C ALA A 30 -7.23 0.06 -9.81
N ASN A 31 -6.47 0.07 -10.91
CA ASN A 31 -6.36 -1.09 -11.79
C ASN A 31 -5.50 -2.17 -11.10
N PHE A 32 -6.05 -2.76 -10.05
CA PHE A 32 -5.40 -3.78 -9.25
C PHE A 32 -5.95 -5.16 -9.61
N ASN A 33 -5.07 -6.01 -10.11
CA ASN A 33 -5.31 -7.43 -10.25
C ASN A 33 -4.30 -8.17 -9.36
N LEU A 34 -4.80 -8.88 -8.36
CA LEU A 34 -3.96 -9.57 -7.38
C LEU A 34 -2.97 -10.52 -8.05
N LYS A 35 -3.38 -11.20 -9.12
CA LYS A 35 -2.53 -12.17 -9.83
C LYS A 35 -1.25 -11.53 -10.38
N ASP A 36 -1.32 -10.26 -10.79
CA ASP A 36 -0.18 -9.53 -11.35
C ASP A 36 0.79 -9.04 -10.27
N VAL A 37 0.33 -9.04 -9.01
CA VAL A 37 1.08 -8.58 -7.83
C VAL A 37 1.68 -9.73 -7.02
N ILE A 38 1.18 -10.96 -7.15
CA ILE A 38 1.73 -12.13 -6.44
C ILE A 38 3.22 -12.34 -6.80
N GLY A 39 3.99 -12.81 -5.81
CA GLY A 39 5.39 -13.19 -5.94
C GLY A 39 6.36 -12.18 -5.34
N ALA A 40 7.63 -12.27 -5.76
CA ALA A 40 8.72 -11.47 -5.20
C ALA A 40 8.77 -10.05 -5.77
N TRP A 41 9.04 -9.10 -4.87
CA TRP A 41 9.26 -7.68 -5.12
C TRP A 41 10.43 -7.17 -4.26
N HIS A 42 10.98 -6.03 -4.64
CA HIS A 42 12.03 -5.34 -3.91
C HIS A 42 11.60 -3.90 -3.65
N VAL A 43 11.68 -3.45 -2.40
CA VAL A 43 11.57 -2.03 -2.05
C VAL A 43 12.80 -1.33 -2.61
N VAL A 44 12.59 -0.47 -3.60
CA VAL A 44 13.69 0.26 -4.27
C VAL A 44 13.73 1.72 -3.86
N ALA A 45 12.62 2.28 -3.38
CA ALA A 45 12.55 3.67 -2.94
C ALA A 45 11.30 3.93 -2.08
N ILE A 46 11.28 5.07 -1.41
CA ILE A 46 10.09 5.62 -0.77
C ILE A 46 9.91 7.10 -1.13
N ILE A 47 8.67 7.58 -1.12
CA ILE A 47 8.37 9.02 -1.06
C ILE A 47 8.04 9.36 0.39
N PRO A 48 8.89 10.14 1.08
CA PRO A 48 8.67 10.50 2.47
C PRO A 48 7.66 11.65 2.64
N GLU A 49 6.95 11.67 3.77
CA GLU A 49 6.20 12.85 4.20
C GLU A 49 7.12 13.94 4.79
N LYS A 50 6.53 15.10 5.07
CA LYS A 50 7.25 16.26 5.63
C LYS A 50 8.03 15.94 6.91
N LEU A 51 7.44 15.16 7.82
CA LEU A 51 8.02 14.82 9.12
C LEU A 51 8.94 13.58 9.08
N PHE A 52 9.21 13.02 7.90
CA PHE A 52 10.10 11.87 7.80
C PHE A 52 11.54 12.27 8.16
N PRO A 53 12.23 11.53 9.05
CA PRO A 53 13.58 11.87 9.46
C PRO A 53 14.58 11.73 8.32
N GLU A 54 15.67 12.50 8.38
CA GLU A 54 16.76 12.40 7.41
C GLU A 54 17.65 11.19 7.68
N LYS A 55 17.11 9.99 7.40
CA LYS A 55 17.81 8.71 7.50
C LYS A 55 17.78 7.94 6.18
N GLN A 56 18.69 6.97 6.08
CA GLN A 56 18.74 6.00 4.99
C GLN A 56 17.54 5.04 5.06
N VAL A 57 17.20 4.47 3.91
CA VAL A 57 16.09 3.52 3.73
C VAL A 57 16.68 2.15 3.41
N THR A 58 16.11 1.10 3.99
CA THR A 58 16.59 -0.28 3.85
C THR A 58 15.86 -1.04 2.74
N CYS A 59 16.57 -1.88 1.99
CA CYS A 59 16.06 -2.47 0.75
C CYS A 59 15.49 -3.84 1.06
N TYR A 60 14.19 -3.89 1.34
CA TYR A 60 13.51 -5.14 1.65
C TYR A 60 13.16 -5.91 0.38
N LYS A 61 13.49 -7.20 0.34
CA LYS A 61 12.79 -8.14 -0.50
C LYS A 61 11.45 -8.46 0.17
N VAL A 62 10.37 -8.44 -0.61
CA VAL A 62 9.02 -8.67 -0.15
C VAL A 62 8.36 -9.74 -1.00
N GLU A 63 7.79 -10.76 -0.36
CA GLU A 63 6.98 -11.77 -1.04
C GLU A 63 5.50 -11.47 -0.77
N ILE A 64 4.72 -11.28 -1.84
CA ILE A 64 3.29 -11.01 -1.76
C ILE A 64 2.52 -12.27 -2.15
N SER A 65 1.60 -12.70 -1.29
CA SER A 65 0.74 -13.86 -1.53
C SER A 65 -0.70 -13.59 -1.10
N GLU A 66 -1.64 -14.31 -1.71
CA GLU A 66 -3.01 -14.39 -1.22
C GLU A 66 -3.09 -15.33 0.00
N THR A 67 -4.02 -15.08 0.90
CA THR A 67 -4.34 -15.98 2.02
C THR A 67 -5.86 -16.03 2.19
N ASP A 68 -6.39 -17.16 2.65
CA ASP A 68 -7.81 -17.28 2.93
C ASP A 68 -8.16 -16.71 4.32
N GLU A 69 -9.46 -16.50 4.55
CA GLU A 69 -9.94 -15.96 5.82
C GLU A 69 -9.79 -16.96 6.97
N ALA A 70 -9.87 -18.26 6.69
CA ALA A 70 -9.73 -19.31 7.69
C ALA A 70 -8.31 -19.34 8.27
N GLY A 71 -7.28 -19.25 7.42
CA GLY A 71 -5.88 -19.17 7.79
C GLY A 71 -5.56 -17.92 8.59
N LEU A 72 -6.12 -16.76 8.20
CA LEU A 72 -5.97 -15.53 8.96
C LEU A 72 -6.61 -15.64 10.36
N ARG A 73 -7.84 -16.18 10.46
CA ARG A 73 -8.51 -16.39 11.75
C ARG A 73 -7.74 -17.33 12.66
N TRP A 74 -7.23 -18.45 12.11
CA TRP A 74 -6.40 -19.39 12.85
C TRP A 74 -5.14 -18.70 13.40
N LEU A 75 -4.46 -17.91 12.58
CA LEU A 75 -3.25 -17.18 12.97
C LEU A 75 -3.55 -16.22 14.12
N ILE A 76 -4.56 -15.36 13.97
CA ILE A 76 -4.99 -14.40 15.01
C ILE A 76 -5.25 -15.11 16.34
N ASN A 77 -6.01 -16.22 16.32
CA ASN A 77 -6.33 -16.99 17.52
C ASN A 77 -5.10 -17.63 18.18
N LYS A 78 -4.04 -17.91 17.41
CA LYS A 78 -2.78 -18.46 17.94
C LYS A 78 -1.83 -17.40 18.48
N THR A 79 -1.88 -16.18 17.94
CA THR A 79 -0.91 -15.13 18.27
C THR A 79 -1.43 -14.07 19.24
N ILE A 80 -2.75 -13.91 19.41
CA ILE A 80 -3.33 -12.87 20.28
C ILE A 80 -4.06 -13.54 21.45
N GLU A 81 -3.53 -13.39 22.67
CA GLU A 81 -4.09 -14.01 23.90
C GLU A 81 -5.48 -13.47 24.29
N SER A 82 -5.92 -12.33 23.73
CA SER A 82 -7.25 -11.74 23.95
C SER A 82 -7.79 -11.11 22.65
N PRO A 83 -8.77 -11.72 21.94
CA PRO A 83 -9.19 -11.33 20.59
C PRO A 83 -9.97 -10.01 20.47
N THR A 84 -9.93 -9.14 21.48
CA THR A 84 -10.75 -7.91 21.55
C THR A 84 -10.29 -6.79 20.60
N ALA A 85 -9.16 -6.95 19.92
CA ALA A 85 -8.78 -6.10 18.79
C ALA A 85 -9.60 -6.49 17.55
N LYS A 86 -10.83 -5.96 17.48
CA LYS A 86 -11.75 -5.92 16.33
C LYS A 86 -11.30 -6.75 15.13
N LEU A 87 -11.70 -8.02 15.09
CA LEU A 87 -11.70 -8.81 13.85
C LEU A 87 -12.31 -7.95 12.74
N PRO A 88 -11.66 -7.83 11.57
CA PRO A 88 -12.22 -7.05 10.48
C PRO A 88 -13.58 -7.68 10.13
N ASN A 89 -14.59 -6.82 9.97
CA ASN A 89 -15.99 -7.20 9.72
C ASN A 89 -16.13 -8.48 8.88
N ASN A 90 -17.10 -9.33 9.23
CA ASN A 90 -17.46 -10.62 8.61
C ASN A 90 -17.74 -10.58 7.08
N LYS A 91 -17.51 -9.47 6.39
CA LYS A 91 -17.61 -9.38 4.94
C LYS A 91 -16.43 -10.14 4.30
N THR A 92 -16.73 -11.04 3.38
CA THR A 92 -15.75 -11.72 2.52
C THR A 92 -14.94 -10.71 1.72
N GLY A 93 -13.63 -10.90 1.65
CA GLY A 93 -12.73 -10.02 0.89
C GLY A 93 -11.35 -10.64 0.74
N ILE A 94 -10.62 -10.24 -0.31
CA ILE A 94 -9.26 -10.69 -0.58
C ILE A 94 -8.36 -10.35 0.61
N ILE A 95 -7.55 -11.30 1.06
CA ILE A 95 -6.53 -11.07 2.07
C ILE A 95 -5.17 -11.28 1.42
N ILE A 96 -4.29 -10.31 1.62
CA ILE A 96 -2.91 -10.39 1.16
C ILE A 96 -1.98 -10.48 2.36
N ARG A 97 -0.91 -11.26 2.19
CA ARG A 97 0.25 -11.31 3.07
C ARG A 97 1.42 -10.67 2.34
N GLN A 98 2.11 -9.78 3.02
CA GLN A 98 3.39 -9.21 2.58
C GLN A 98 4.47 -9.67 3.56
N ARG A 99 5.34 -10.57 3.11
CA ARG A 99 6.48 -11.07 3.90
C ARG A 99 7.71 -10.26 3.60
N TYR A 100 8.19 -9.48 4.56
CA TYR A 100 9.41 -8.70 4.44
C TYR A 100 10.61 -9.55 4.89
N HIS A 101 11.52 -9.83 3.97
CA HIS A 101 12.76 -10.54 4.24
C HIS A 101 13.78 -9.54 4.77
N SER A 102 14.24 -9.78 5.99
CA SER A 102 15.32 -9.02 6.62
C SER A 102 16.09 -9.94 7.59
N GLU A 103 17.09 -9.42 8.31
CA GLU A 103 17.73 -10.17 9.41
C GLU A 103 16.69 -10.67 10.43
N HIS A 104 15.60 -9.91 10.62
CA HIS A 104 14.43 -10.27 11.41
C HIS A 104 13.17 -10.19 10.53
N PRO A 105 12.79 -11.27 9.83
CA PRO A 105 11.64 -11.25 8.93
C PRO A 105 10.35 -10.94 9.68
N PHE A 106 9.48 -10.16 9.05
CA PHE A 106 8.16 -9.84 9.59
C PHE A 106 7.10 -9.92 8.48
N ASP A 107 5.86 -10.15 8.90
CA ASP A 107 4.73 -10.31 8.00
C ASP A 107 3.66 -9.25 8.30
N VAL A 108 3.10 -8.70 7.23
CA VAL A 108 1.94 -7.80 7.29
C VAL A 108 0.80 -8.44 6.53
N TRP A 109 -0.32 -8.69 7.21
CA TRP A 109 -1.56 -9.14 6.58
C TRP A 109 -2.54 -7.98 6.47
N SER A 110 -3.14 -7.86 5.30
CA SER A 110 -4.12 -6.83 5.01
C SER A 110 -5.32 -7.41 4.28
N LYS A 111 -6.52 -6.93 4.63
CA LYS A 111 -7.79 -7.35 4.05
C LYS A 111 -8.34 -6.24 3.16
N ALA A 112 -8.85 -6.63 1.99
CA ALA A 112 -9.46 -5.70 1.06
C ALA A 112 -10.67 -5.02 1.70
N VAL A 113 -10.81 -3.72 1.47
CA VAL A 113 -12.02 -2.99 1.84
C VAL A 113 -13.05 -3.18 0.74
N SER A 114 -14.27 -3.56 1.14
CA SER A 114 -15.35 -3.86 0.20
C SER A 114 -15.53 -2.71 -0.81
N GLU A 115 -15.72 -3.06 -2.08
CA GLU A 115 -16.09 -2.16 -3.18
C GLU A 115 -14.97 -1.25 -3.75
N VAL A 116 -13.73 -1.31 -3.23
CA VAL A 116 -12.59 -0.57 -3.81
C VAL A 116 -11.44 -1.49 -4.18
N SER A 117 -11.23 -1.68 -5.49
CA SER A 117 -10.13 -2.49 -6.01
C SER A 117 -8.77 -1.95 -5.53
N GLY A 118 -7.89 -2.85 -5.10
CA GLY A 118 -6.54 -2.51 -4.64
C GLY A 118 -6.46 -1.79 -3.29
N CYS A 119 -7.59 -1.55 -2.62
CA CYS A 119 -7.62 -0.90 -1.31
C CYS A 119 -7.63 -1.94 -0.19
N PHE A 120 -6.69 -1.84 0.73
CA PHE A 120 -6.50 -2.79 1.82
C PHE A 120 -6.40 -2.06 3.16
N GLN A 121 -7.01 -2.66 4.18
CA GLN A 121 -6.78 -2.30 5.57
C GLN A 121 -5.87 -3.35 6.19
N GLN A 122 -4.83 -2.90 6.88
CA GLN A 122 -3.99 -3.79 7.65
C GLN A 122 -4.78 -4.43 8.79
N VAL A 123 -4.63 -5.75 8.97
CA VAL A 123 -5.34 -6.54 9.97
C VAL A 123 -4.41 -7.02 11.08
N ILE A 124 -3.22 -7.46 10.73
CA ILE A 124 -2.24 -7.93 11.70
C ILE A 124 -0.82 -7.71 11.14
N SER A 125 0.09 -7.30 12.02
CA SER A 125 1.52 -7.32 11.77
C SER A 125 2.14 -8.21 12.83
N LEU A 126 2.76 -9.31 12.39
CA LEU A 126 3.54 -10.16 13.29
C LEU A 126 5.00 -9.80 13.12
N ASP A 127 5.53 -9.16 14.15
CA ASP A 127 6.96 -9.03 14.33
C ASP A 127 7.46 -10.26 15.09
N LEU A 128 8.25 -11.09 14.42
CA LEU A 128 8.79 -12.31 15.01
C LEU A 128 9.99 -12.04 15.95
N GLY A 129 10.41 -10.78 16.12
CA GLY A 129 11.50 -10.40 17.02
C GLY A 129 11.14 -9.22 17.93
N LYS A 130 11.31 -9.37 19.25
CA LYS A 130 11.29 -8.25 20.23
C LYS A 130 12.59 -7.41 20.17
N HIS A 131 13.12 -7.17 18.99
CA HIS A 131 14.38 -6.44 18.82
C HIS A 131 14.15 -5.23 17.92
N ASP A 132 14.79 -4.11 18.25
CA ASP A 132 14.69 -2.83 17.54
C ASP A 132 15.13 -2.96 16.06
N ILE A 133 14.21 -3.39 15.20
CA ILE A 133 14.37 -3.39 13.74
C ILE A 133 14.48 -1.93 13.25
N PRO A 134 15.26 -1.61 12.19
CA PRO A 134 15.35 -0.26 11.63
C PRO A 134 13.96 0.38 11.40
N TYR A 135 13.71 1.38 12.25
CA TYR A 135 12.46 1.80 12.89
C TYR A 135 11.35 2.48 12.06
N PHE A 136 11.32 2.40 10.72
CA PHE A 136 10.44 3.30 9.94
C PHE A 136 9.41 2.64 9.04
N VAL A 137 9.80 1.67 8.21
CA VAL A 137 8.84 0.95 7.35
C VAL A 137 7.95 0.09 8.23
N ASP A 138 8.54 -0.68 9.16
CA ASP A 138 7.82 -1.48 10.14
C ASP A 138 6.82 -0.66 10.97
N LYS A 139 7.25 0.46 11.58
CA LYS A 139 6.33 1.36 12.31
C LYS A 139 5.27 1.99 11.44
N ALA A 140 5.63 2.45 10.24
CA ALA A 140 4.65 2.97 9.31
C ALA A 140 3.62 1.88 9.00
N LEU A 141 4.05 0.64 8.78
CA LEU A 141 3.22 -0.54 8.51
C LEU A 141 2.63 -1.21 9.75
N LYS A 142 2.55 -0.57 10.93
CA LYS A 142 1.99 -1.19 12.17
C LYS A 142 0.76 -0.47 12.74
N HIS A 143 0.34 0.65 12.14
CA HIS A 143 -0.84 1.39 12.57
C HIS A 143 -2.06 1.00 11.74
N ASP A 144 -3.27 0.93 12.33
CA ASP A 144 -4.55 0.66 11.63
C ASP A 144 -4.85 1.70 10.54
N ALA A 145 -4.15 1.66 9.41
CA ALA A 145 -4.31 2.61 8.33
C ALA A 145 -4.58 1.89 7.01
N MET A 146 -5.37 2.58 6.20
CA MET A 146 -5.68 2.19 4.85
C MET A 146 -4.45 2.33 3.97
N MET A 147 -4.24 1.35 3.12
CA MET A 147 -3.26 1.38 2.06
C MET A 147 -3.90 1.01 0.74
N GLN A 148 -3.26 1.41 -0.35
CA GLN A 148 -3.71 1.09 -1.69
C GLN A 148 -2.52 0.57 -2.46
N LEU A 149 -2.70 -0.59 -3.07
CA LEU A 149 -1.77 -1.16 -4.02
C LEU A 149 -2.17 -0.73 -5.42
N HIS A 150 -1.21 -0.16 -6.15
CA HIS A 150 -1.39 0.31 -7.51
C HIS A 150 -0.25 -0.17 -8.38
N LEU A 151 -0.57 -0.81 -9.52
CA LEU A 151 0.42 -1.15 -10.54
C LEU A 151 0.52 0.00 -11.55
N LEU A 152 1.65 0.69 -11.54
CA LEU A 152 1.96 1.74 -12.49
C LEU A 152 2.70 1.14 -13.69
N ASN A 153 2.01 1.06 -14.82
CA ASN A 153 2.58 0.63 -16.08
C ASN A 153 3.34 1.78 -16.75
N VAL A 154 4.63 1.58 -17.01
CA VAL A 154 5.46 2.54 -17.74
C VAL A 154 5.83 1.93 -19.09
N LYS A 155 5.57 2.66 -20.17
CA LYS A 155 5.85 2.17 -21.52
C LYS A 155 7.33 1.85 -21.69
N GLY A 156 7.65 0.61 -22.05
CA GLY A 156 9.03 0.17 -22.27
C GLY A 156 9.81 -0.21 -21.00
N SER A 157 9.16 -0.27 -19.83
CA SER A 157 9.75 -0.76 -18.58
C SER A 157 8.83 -1.78 -17.91
N GLU A 158 9.41 -2.61 -17.05
CA GLU A 158 8.63 -3.38 -16.07
C GLU A 158 7.81 -2.42 -15.18
N PRO A 159 6.60 -2.84 -14.75
CA PRO A 159 5.73 -2.00 -13.94
C PRO A 159 6.30 -1.78 -12.54
N PHE A 160 5.94 -0.63 -11.96
CA PHE A 160 6.15 -0.37 -10.55
C PHE A 160 4.93 -0.82 -9.77
N LEU A 161 5.14 -1.50 -8.65
CA LEU A 161 4.10 -1.64 -7.65
C LEU A 161 4.27 -0.50 -6.66
N LEU A 162 3.19 0.24 -6.42
CA LEU A 162 3.13 1.35 -5.47
C LEU A 162 2.23 0.95 -4.31
N GLN A 163 2.76 1.06 -3.09
CA GLN A 163 1.94 0.99 -1.88
C GLN A 163 1.77 2.39 -1.33
N LEU A 164 0.63 2.97 -1.64
CA LEU A 164 0.21 4.28 -1.17
C LEU A 164 -0.27 4.13 0.27
N LEU A 165 0.21 5.00 1.16
CA LEU A 165 -0.14 4.98 2.57
C LEU A 165 -0.87 6.28 2.94
N TRP A 166 -1.97 6.18 3.68
CA TRP A 166 -2.73 7.35 4.16
C TRP A 166 -2.41 7.63 5.63
N GLY A 167 -2.03 8.88 5.94
CA GLY A 167 -1.87 9.37 7.31
C GLY A 167 -0.57 8.99 8.03
N ARG A 168 0.57 8.88 7.32
CA ARG A 168 1.82 8.31 7.89
C ARG A 168 3.08 9.10 7.51
N MET A 169 4.22 8.78 8.12
CA MET A 169 5.55 9.37 7.79
C MET A 169 6.06 9.06 6.36
N ILE A 170 5.45 8.09 5.68
CA ILE A 170 5.79 7.69 4.31
C ILE A 170 4.53 7.82 3.47
N THR A 171 4.62 8.52 2.35
CA THR A 171 3.51 8.68 1.40
C THR A 171 3.37 7.44 0.52
N VAL A 172 4.50 6.94 0.00
CA VAL A 172 4.54 5.80 -0.93
C VAL A 172 5.75 4.92 -0.67
N VAL A 173 5.54 3.60 -0.68
CA VAL A 173 6.62 2.62 -0.85
C VAL A 173 6.62 2.13 -2.30
N ILE A 174 7.79 2.17 -2.95
CA ILE A 174 7.97 1.87 -4.36
C ILE A 174 8.68 0.53 -4.50
N TYR A 175 8.05 -0.37 -5.26
CA TYR A 175 8.55 -1.71 -5.48
C TYR A 175 8.87 -1.96 -6.96
N ARG A 176 9.90 -2.78 -7.20
CA ARG A 176 10.21 -3.39 -8.51
C ARG A 176 10.41 -4.89 -8.38
N ARG A 177 10.30 -5.61 -9.49
CA ARG A 177 10.65 -7.04 -9.53
C ARG A 177 12.17 -7.25 -9.37
N LYS A 178 12.99 -6.30 -9.86
CA LYS A 178 14.46 -6.30 -9.74
C LYS A 178 14.93 -5.35 -8.63
N GLN A 179 16.12 -5.63 -8.11
CA GLN A 179 16.80 -4.76 -7.14
C GLN A 179 17.37 -3.52 -7.83
N GLY A 180 17.42 -2.42 -7.07
CA GLY A 180 17.95 -1.15 -7.54
C GLY A 180 17.01 -0.37 -8.46
N VAL A 181 17.21 0.93 -8.49
CA VAL A 181 16.52 1.87 -9.37
C VAL A 181 17.35 3.14 -9.49
N THR A 182 17.27 3.82 -10.64
CA THR A 182 17.87 5.15 -10.79
C THR A 182 16.84 6.25 -10.50
N GLN A 183 17.31 7.48 -10.24
CA GLN A 183 16.43 8.63 -10.04
C GLN A 183 15.55 8.89 -11.28
N ASP A 184 16.10 8.70 -12.49
CA ASP A 184 15.39 8.91 -13.76
C ASP A 184 14.27 7.88 -13.96
N GLU A 185 14.50 6.63 -13.57
CA GLU A 185 13.48 5.57 -13.61
C GLU A 185 12.31 5.85 -12.65
N LEU A 186 12.54 6.62 -11.58
CA LEU A 186 11.49 7.02 -10.62
C LEU A 186 10.66 8.23 -11.07
N LYS A 187 11.06 8.91 -12.15
CA LYS A 187 10.36 10.10 -12.66
C LYS A 187 8.87 9.85 -12.93
N PRO A 188 8.43 8.75 -13.59
CA PRO A 188 7.01 8.49 -13.81
C PRO A 188 6.24 8.31 -12.50
N VAL A 189 6.86 7.70 -11.49
CA VAL A 189 6.25 7.53 -10.15
C VAL A 189 6.07 8.89 -9.48
N PHE A 190 7.09 9.75 -9.53
CA PHE A 190 7.03 11.09 -8.95
C PHE A 190 5.98 11.97 -9.63
N GLU A 191 5.90 11.93 -10.96
CA GLU A 191 4.89 12.65 -11.75
C GLU A 191 3.47 12.16 -11.42
N PHE A 192 3.26 10.84 -11.40
CA PHE A 192 2.00 10.23 -10.99
C PHE A 192 1.58 10.68 -9.59
N MET A 193 2.51 10.66 -8.63
CA MET A 193 2.20 11.05 -7.25
C MET A 193 1.95 12.55 -7.09
N ASN A 194 2.62 13.40 -7.87
CA ASN A 194 2.34 14.83 -7.90
C ASN A 194 0.93 15.14 -8.44
N GLN A 195 0.50 14.40 -9.46
CA GLN A 195 -0.87 14.52 -9.99
C GLN A 195 -1.90 14.04 -8.96
N LEU A 196 -1.62 12.94 -8.27
CA LEU A 196 -2.56 12.32 -7.34
C LEU A 196 -2.69 13.09 -6.01
N ARG A 197 -1.57 13.55 -5.44
CA ARG A 197 -1.51 14.09 -4.06
C ARG A 197 -0.93 15.50 -3.97
N GLY A 198 -0.70 16.16 -5.11
CA GLY A 198 -0.01 17.45 -5.15
C GLY A 198 1.50 17.30 -4.92
N PRO A 199 2.24 18.42 -4.77
CA PRO A 199 3.70 18.43 -4.70
C PRO A 199 4.27 17.47 -3.63
N GLN A 200 5.10 16.53 -4.08
CA GLN A 200 5.75 15.51 -3.26
C GLN A 200 7.22 15.85 -2.99
N ARG A 201 7.76 15.27 -1.91
CA ARG A 201 9.22 15.24 -1.72
C ARG A 201 9.86 14.32 -2.75
N LEU A 202 11.11 14.59 -3.11
CA LEU A 202 11.86 13.70 -3.98
C LEU A 202 11.92 12.28 -3.39
N PRO A 203 11.78 11.23 -4.21
CA PRO A 203 11.95 9.86 -3.77
C PRO A 203 13.32 9.67 -3.14
N LYS A 204 13.36 8.97 -2.00
CA LYS A 204 14.59 8.46 -1.40
C LYS A 204 14.83 7.06 -1.92
N ILE A 205 15.87 6.90 -2.73
CA ILE A 205 16.32 5.59 -3.21
C ILE A 205 16.83 4.79 -2.02
N CYS A 206 16.53 3.50 -2.06
CA CYS A 206 17.13 2.56 -1.16
C CYS A 206 18.49 2.11 -1.70
N ASP A 207 19.57 2.48 -1.01
CA ASP A 207 20.94 2.17 -1.42
C ASP A 207 21.59 1.07 -0.57
N SER A 208 20.93 0.64 0.50
CA SER A 208 21.46 -0.37 1.44
C SER A 208 20.85 -1.73 1.16
N PRO A 209 21.52 -2.61 0.38
CA PRO A 209 21.06 -3.98 0.18
C PRO A 209 21.01 -4.68 1.54
N LEU A 210 19.92 -5.39 1.80
CA LEU A 210 19.85 -6.29 2.94
C LEU A 210 20.93 -7.36 2.78
N LYS A 211 21.73 -7.57 3.84
CA LYS A 211 22.61 -8.73 3.91
C LYS A 211 21.73 -9.97 3.89
N ASP A 212 21.73 -10.68 2.77
CA ASP A 212 20.98 -11.93 2.62
C ASP A 212 21.71 -13.00 3.45
N LEU A 213 21.26 -13.23 4.68
CA LEU A 213 21.84 -14.24 5.59
C LEU A 213 21.49 -15.69 5.20
N LEU A 214 20.73 -15.88 4.10
CA LEU A 214 20.29 -17.18 3.61
C LEU A 214 21.06 -17.69 2.38
N VAL A 215 22.16 -17.04 1.99
CA VAL A 215 23.10 -17.60 1.01
C VAL A 215 24.25 -18.25 1.79
N PHE A 216 24.06 -19.52 2.14
CA PHE A 216 25.12 -20.47 2.45
C PHE A 216 25.19 -21.51 1.33
#